data_AF-A0A8E0IQV9-F1
#
_entry.id   AF-A0A8E0IQV9-F1
#
_cell.length_a   1.000
_cell.length_b   1.000
_cell.length_c   1.000
_cell.angle_alpha   90.00
_cell.angle_beta   90.00
_cell.angle_gamma   90.00
#
_symmetry.space_group_name_H-M   'P 1'
#
loop_
_entity.id
_entity.type
_entity.pdbx_description
1 polymer ?
#
loop_
_entity_poly.entity_id
_entity_poly.type
_entity_poly.pdbx_seq_one_letter_code
_entity_poly.pdbx_strand_id
1 'polypeptide(L)'
;MVYETAPLAIIITNTAVITINGEPIPLLSLFAEGKVSNFDPRRQNRSVLQFLYQISISYLTYLRDLNKAREANENKLQRSLRNEELYGLMGIQRSLVYFMMSLRTDRNVLEQLKRSNPLGLDEDDQDFLEDTIIENQQAIEMAQISNSIINETADTYSSIINNNMNGVMKFLTSYSILLTIPTLVFSFYGMNVHLPLADMKVSWIITIAISVAIAVVLAFQFWRNKFF
;
A
#
# COMPACT_ATOMS: atom_id res chain seq x y z
N MET A 1 -2.71 -11.00 -6.38
CA MET A 1 -1.56 -11.82 -6.78
C MET A 1 -0.48 -11.58 -5.76
N VAL A 2 0.06 -12.63 -5.16
CA VAL A 2 1.20 -12.55 -4.24
C VAL A 2 2.37 -13.16 -5.01
N TYR A 3 3.43 -12.39 -5.19
CA TYR A 3 4.67 -12.92 -5.76
C TYR A 3 5.56 -13.39 -4.61
N GLU A 4 6.26 -14.49 -4.85
CA GLU A 4 7.24 -15.06 -3.95
C GLU A 4 8.59 -15.14 -4.65
N THR A 5 9.66 -15.23 -3.88
CA THR A 5 11.01 -15.40 -4.39
C THR A 5 11.50 -16.80 -4.08
N ALA A 6 12.20 -17.42 -5.04
CA ALA A 6 12.75 -18.75 -4.90
C ALA A 6 14.29 -18.71 -4.96
N PRO A 7 14.99 -19.49 -4.13
CA PRO A 7 16.44 -19.55 -4.17
C PRO A 7 16.93 -20.30 -5.42
N LEU A 8 18.01 -19.81 -6.01
CA LEU A 8 18.74 -20.45 -7.10
C LEU A 8 20.21 -20.60 -6.68
N ALA A 9 20.71 -21.83 -6.66
CA ALA A 9 22.12 -22.09 -6.48
C ALA A 9 22.79 -22.24 -7.85
N ILE A 10 23.93 -21.56 -8.03
CA ILE A 10 24.78 -21.68 -9.21
C ILE A 10 26.15 -22.19 -8.74
N ILE A 11 26.54 -23.36 -9.24
CA ILE A 11 27.82 -24.01 -8.93
C ILE A 11 28.65 -24.05 -10.20
N ILE A 12 29.85 -23.50 -10.13
CA ILE A 12 30.80 -23.51 -11.23
C ILE A 12 31.85 -24.57 -10.93
N THR A 13 32.10 -25.43 -11.90
CA THR A 13 33.17 -26.44 -11.89
C THR A 13 34.06 -26.22 -13.10
N ASN A 14 35.21 -26.88 -13.17
CA ASN A 14 36.13 -26.73 -14.30
C ASN A 14 35.51 -27.12 -15.66
N THR A 15 34.44 -27.93 -15.66
CA THR A 15 33.83 -28.47 -16.89
C THR A 15 32.38 -28.05 -17.11
N ALA A 16 31.68 -27.58 -16.08
CA ALA A 16 30.24 -27.28 -16.17
C ALA A 16 29.79 -26.18 -15.19
N VAL A 17 28.73 -25.46 -15.59
CA VAL A 17 27.91 -24.62 -14.72
C VAL A 17 26.65 -25.41 -14.38
N ILE A 18 26.39 -25.59 -13.09
CA ILE A 18 25.25 -26.38 -12.57
C ILE A 18 24.32 -25.41 -11.84
N THR A 19 23.04 -25.40 -12.22
CA THR A 19 21.98 -24.65 -11.55
C THR A 19 21.08 -25.60 -10.76
N ILE A 20 20.75 -25.24 -9.52
CA ILE A 20 19.87 -26.03 -8.64
C ILE A 20 18.79 -25.11 -8.08
N ASN A 21 17.53 -25.49 -8.27
CA ASN A 21 16.34 -24.76 -7.86
C ASN A 21 15.30 -25.73 -7.30
N GLY A 22 14.56 -25.30 -6.27
CA GLY A 22 13.48 -26.11 -5.67
C GLY A 22 12.19 -26.12 -6.50
N GLU A 23 11.90 -25.03 -7.20
CA GLU A 23 10.73 -24.88 -8.08
C GLU A 23 11.16 -24.48 -9.49
N PRO A 24 10.43 -24.89 -10.54
CA PRO A 24 10.77 -24.56 -11.93
C PRO A 24 10.84 -23.04 -12.13
N ILE A 25 12.01 -22.54 -12.52
CA ILE A 25 12.20 -21.12 -12.83
C ILE A 25 12.06 -20.94 -14.35
N PRO A 26 11.03 -20.24 -14.86
CA PRO A 26 10.82 -20.02 -16.31
C PRO A 26 12.03 -19.36 -16.99
N LEU A 27 12.81 -18.60 -16.22
CA LEU A 27 14.03 -17.99 -16.70
C LEU A 27 15.06 -19.00 -17.22
N LEU A 28 15.21 -20.13 -16.53
CA LEU A 28 16.22 -21.13 -16.86
C LEU A 28 15.89 -21.86 -18.17
N SER A 29 14.60 -21.96 -18.53
CA SER A 29 14.22 -22.56 -19.81
C SER A 29 14.64 -21.70 -21.00
N LEU A 30 14.74 -20.38 -20.84
CA LEU A 30 15.25 -19.49 -21.90
C LEU A 30 16.71 -19.80 -22.27
N PHE A 31 17.53 -20.17 -21.28
CA PHE A 31 18.91 -20.58 -21.51
C PHE A 31 18.97 -21.97 -22.17
N ALA A 32 18.16 -22.92 -21.69
CA ALA A 32 18.09 -24.27 -22.26
C ALA A 32 17.59 -24.28 -23.73
N GLU A 33 16.70 -23.35 -24.07
CA GLU A 33 16.13 -23.20 -25.42
C GLU A 33 16.99 -22.32 -26.35
N GLY A 34 18.14 -21.81 -25.89
CA GLY A 34 19.02 -20.97 -26.70
C GLY A 34 18.42 -19.61 -27.08
N LYS A 35 17.43 -19.12 -26.31
CA LYS A 35 16.75 -17.84 -26.56
C LYS A 35 17.51 -16.63 -26.02
N VAL A 36 18.54 -16.86 -25.22
CA VAL A 36 19.42 -15.81 -24.70
C VAL A 36 20.51 -15.50 -25.75
N SER A 37 20.55 -14.25 -26.21
CA SER A 37 21.52 -13.80 -27.20
C SER A 37 22.96 -13.97 -26.69
N ASN A 38 23.86 -14.43 -27.57
CA ASN A 38 25.29 -14.60 -27.28
C ASN A 38 25.60 -15.45 -26.04
N PHE A 39 24.73 -16.42 -25.70
CA PHE A 39 25.00 -17.40 -24.66
C PHE A 39 25.91 -18.51 -25.18
N ASP A 40 27.12 -18.63 -24.62
CA ASP A 40 28.03 -19.74 -24.90
C ASP A 40 28.36 -20.48 -23.59
N PRO A 41 27.79 -21.70 -23.39
CA PRO A 41 28.05 -22.52 -22.20
C PRO A 41 29.54 -22.84 -21.96
N ARG A 42 30.38 -22.76 -23.01
CA ARG A 42 31.82 -23.02 -22.90
C ARG A 42 32.54 -21.87 -22.20
N ARG A 43 32.02 -20.65 -22.28
CA ARG A 43 32.49 -19.50 -21.48
C ARG A 43 31.73 -19.49 -20.15
N GLN A 44 32.14 -20.38 -19.24
CA GLN A 44 31.47 -20.62 -17.95
C GLN A 44 31.30 -19.34 -17.13
N ASN A 45 32.35 -18.51 -17.04
CA ASN A 45 32.34 -17.25 -16.29
C ASN A 45 31.32 -16.25 -16.87
N ARG A 46 31.37 -16.02 -18.19
CA ARG A 46 30.42 -15.17 -18.90
C ARG A 46 28.98 -15.68 -18.77
N SER A 47 28.79 -16.99 -18.84
CA SER A 47 27.48 -17.63 -18.68
C SER A 47 26.86 -17.31 -17.32
N VAL A 48 27.65 -17.35 -16.24
CA VAL A 48 27.19 -16.99 -14.89
C VAL A 48 26.78 -15.53 -14.82
N LEU A 49 27.56 -14.62 -15.40
CA LEU A 49 27.18 -13.21 -15.46
C LEU A 49 25.87 -13.02 -16.24
N GLN A 50 25.69 -13.71 -17.37
CA GLN A 50 24.46 -13.66 -18.14
C GLN A 50 23.26 -14.19 -17.35
N PHE A 51 23.43 -15.25 -16.53
CA PHE A 51 22.39 -15.71 -15.60
C PHE A 51 22.02 -14.60 -14.61
N LEU A 52 23.00 -13.98 -13.96
CA LEU A 52 22.77 -12.91 -12.98
C LEU A 52 22.09 -11.69 -13.60
N TYR A 53 22.53 -11.27 -14.78
CA TYR A 53 21.89 -10.20 -15.54
C TYR A 53 20.43 -10.51 -15.84
N GLN A 54 20.16 -11.71 -16.34
CA GLN A 54 18.80 -12.11 -16.70
C GLN A 54 17.88 -12.22 -15.47
N ILE A 55 18.43 -12.56 -14.29
CA ILE A 55 17.70 -12.51 -13.01
C ILE A 55 17.32 -11.06 -12.67
N SER A 56 18.27 -10.12 -12.75
CA SER A 56 18.00 -8.69 -12.51
C SER A 56 16.90 -8.14 -13.43
N ILE A 57 16.96 -8.45 -14.73
CA ILE A 57 15.93 -8.04 -15.70
C ILE A 57 14.55 -8.66 -15.40
N SER A 58 14.52 -9.90 -14.89
CA SER A 58 13.27 -10.56 -14.49
C SER A 58 12.62 -9.84 -13.30
N TYR A 59 13.41 -9.50 -12.27
CA TYR A 59 12.92 -8.71 -11.15
C TYR A 59 12.35 -7.36 -11.59
N LEU A 60 13.04 -6.65 -12.49
CA LEU A 60 12.54 -5.38 -13.04
C LEU A 60 11.21 -5.54 -13.78
N THR A 61 11.06 -6.61 -14.56
CA THR A 61 9.80 -6.91 -15.26
C THR A 61 8.67 -7.14 -14.26
N TYR A 62 8.88 -7.99 -13.25
CA TYR A 62 7.86 -8.25 -12.23
C TYR A 62 7.55 -7.03 -11.37
N LEU A 63 8.54 -6.18 -11.06
CA LEU A 63 8.31 -4.91 -10.36
C LEU A 63 7.45 -3.94 -11.18
N ARG A 64 7.63 -3.88 -12.50
CA ARG A 64 6.78 -3.07 -13.39
C ARG A 64 5.33 -3.56 -13.35
N ASP A 65 5.10 -4.86 -13.33
CA ASP A 65 3.75 -5.42 -13.25
C ASP A 65 3.11 -5.21 -11.88
N LEU A 66 3.89 -5.36 -10.79
CA LEU A 66 3.46 -5.02 -9.44
C LEU A 66 3.06 -3.55 -9.31
N ASN A 67 3.82 -2.64 -9.93
CA ASN A 67 3.51 -1.21 -9.89
C ASN A 67 2.25 -0.85 -10.68
N LYS A 68 2.02 -1.45 -11.85
CA LYS A 68 0.76 -1.30 -12.57
C LYS A 68 -0.42 -1.80 -11.73
N ALA A 69 -0.27 -2.93 -11.03
CA ALA A 69 -1.29 -3.45 -10.14
C ALA A 69 -1.53 -2.53 -8.93
N ARG A 70 -0.47 -1.92 -8.37
CA ARG A 70 -0.57 -0.93 -7.30
C ARG A 70 -1.40 0.26 -7.75
N GLU A 71 -1.05 0.88 -8.88
CA GLU A 71 -1.76 2.03 -9.44
C GLU A 71 -3.23 1.71 -9.71
N ALA A 72 -3.54 0.51 -10.21
CA ALA A 72 -4.91 0.08 -10.43
C ALA A 72 -5.71 -0.01 -9.12
N ASN A 73 -5.12 -0.53 -8.04
CA ASN A 73 -5.78 -0.60 -6.73
C ASN A 73 -5.90 0.78 -6.08
N GLU A 74 -4.89 1.64 -6.18
CA GLU A 74 -4.95 3.03 -5.69
C GLU A 74 -6.10 3.80 -6.37
N ASN A 75 -6.24 3.68 -7.69
CA ASN A 75 -7.32 4.32 -8.43
C ASN A 75 -8.72 3.83 -8.02
N LYS A 76 -8.88 2.54 -7.70
CA LYS A 76 -10.15 1.99 -7.20
C LYS A 76 -10.45 2.44 -5.78
N LEU A 77 -9.41 2.50 -4.94
CA LEU A 77 -9.50 2.93 -3.56
C LEU A 77 -9.94 4.40 -3.49
N GLN A 78 -9.44 5.27 -4.39
CA GLN A 78 -9.85 6.68 -4.48
C GLN A 78 -11.34 6.84 -4.77
N ARG A 79 -11.96 5.89 -5.48
CA ARG A 79 -13.36 5.95 -5.86
C ARG A 79 -14.32 5.38 -4.81
N SER A 80 -13.89 4.41 -4.00
CA SER A 80 -14.84 3.60 -3.21
C SER A 80 -14.45 3.33 -1.76
N LEU A 81 -13.25 3.69 -1.30
CA LEU A 81 -12.77 3.48 0.09
C LEU A 81 -13.06 2.08 0.65
N ARG A 82 -13.01 1.07 -0.21
CA ARG A 82 -13.37 -0.31 0.11
C ARG A 82 -12.21 -1.05 0.76
N ASN A 83 -12.51 -1.85 1.79
CA ASN A 83 -11.52 -2.67 2.49
C ASN A 83 -10.84 -3.67 1.54
N GLU A 84 -11.55 -4.17 0.54
CA GLU A 84 -11.01 -5.11 -0.45
C GLU A 84 -9.80 -4.55 -1.20
N GLU A 85 -9.84 -3.25 -1.54
CA GLU A 85 -8.73 -2.59 -2.25
C GLU A 85 -7.52 -2.37 -1.32
N LEU A 86 -7.75 -2.12 -0.03
CA LEU A 86 -6.69 -2.07 0.99
C LEU A 86 -6.00 -3.44 1.16
N TYR A 87 -6.77 -4.54 1.18
CA TYR A 87 -6.20 -5.88 1.19
C TYR A 87 -5.40 -6.18 -0.08
N GLY A 88 -5.85 -5.67 -1.23
CA GLY A 88 -5.11 -5.73 -2.49
C GLY A 88 -3.75 -5.05 -2.40
N LEU A 89 -3.69 -3.82 -1.86
CA LEU A 89 -2.44 -3.10 -1.62
C LEU A 89 -1.52 -3.84 -0.63
N MET A 90 -2.08 -4.43 0.43
CA MET A 90 -1.32 -5.22 1.39
C MET A 90 -0.67 -6.46 0.76
N GLY A 91 -1.34 -7.13 -0.18
CA GLY A 91 -0.76 -8.25 -0.93
C GLY A 91 0.43 -7.83 -1.82
N ILE A 92 0.32 -6.67 -2.46
CA ILE A 92 1.41 -6.08 -3.24
C ILE A 92 2.57 -5.70 -2.33
N GLN A 93 2.29 -5.07 -1.18
CA GLN A 93 3.30 -4.68 -0.20
C GLN A 93 4.13 -5.88 0.27
N ARG A 94 3.49 -7.02 0.58
CA ARG A 94 4.19 -8.26 0.96
C ARG A 94 5.14 -8.73 -0.14
N SER A 95 4.67 -8.73 -1.39
CA SER A 95 5.48 -9.10 -2.56
C SER A 95 6.71 -8.20 -2.70
N LEU A 96 6.54 -6.88 -2.55
CA LEU A 96 7.63 -5.91 -2.58
C LEU A 96 8.65 -6.13 -1.46
N VAL A 97 8.21 -6.51 -0.26
CA VAL A 97 9.12 -6.82 0.85
C VAL A 97 9.99 -8.04 0.55
N TYR A 98 9.41 -9.11 0.01
CA TYR A 98 10.18 -10.28 -0.44
C TYR A 98 11.19 -9.91 -1.53
N PHE A 99 10.77 -9.11 -2.51
CA PHE A 99 11.65 -8.65 -3.59
C PHE A 99 12.79 -7.78 -3.07
N MET A 100 12.52 -6.83 -2.17
CA MET A 100 13.57 -6.00 -1.56
C MET A 100 14.62 -6.85 -0.83
N MET A 101 14.18 -7.87 -0.08
CA MET A 101 15.08 -8.76 0.64
C MET A 101 15.96 -9.59 -0.31
N SER A 102 15.36 -10.17 -1.36
CA SER A 102 16.09 -10.93 -2.37
C SER A 102 17.04 -10.05 -3.18
N LEU A 103 16.58 -8.89 -3.67
CA LEU A 103 17.41 -7.96 -4.44
C LEU A 103 18.62 -7.45 -3.64
N ARG A 104 18.46 -7.17 -2.33
CA ARG A 104 19.59 -6.82 -1.45
C ARG A 104 20.56 -7.98 -1.25
N THR A 105 20.06 -9.20 -1.23
CA THR A 105 20.92 -10.39 -1.15
C THR A 105 21.70 -10.57 -2.45
N ASP A 106 21.04 -10.42 -3.60
CA ASP A 106 21.66 -10.47 -4.93
C ASP A 106 22.72 -9.35 -5.07
N ARG A 107 22.41 -8.14 -4.58
CA ARG A 107 23.35 -7.01 -4.51
C ARG A 107 24.65 -7.39 -3.82
N ASN A 108 24.56 -8.02 -2.65
CA ASN A 108 25.74 -8.42 -1.89
C ASN A 108 26.59 -9.44 -2.65
N VAL A 109 25.95 -10.36 -3.39
CA VAL A 109 26.65 -11.33 -4.25
C VAL A 109 27.36 -10.63 -5.40
N LEU A 110 26.67 -9.71 -6.09
CA LEU A 110 27.23 -8.96 -7.21
C LEU A 110 28.43 -8.10 -6.79
N GLU A 111 28.32 -7.38 -5.67
CA GLU A 111 29.41 -6.58 -5.11
C GLU A 111 30.60 -7.44 -4.66
N GLN A 112 30.33 -8.62 -4.09
CA GLN A 112 31.38 -9.57 -3.73
C GLN A 112 32.11 -10.09 -4.97
N LEU A 113 31.39 -10.40 -6.05
CA LEU A 113 31.97 -10.80 -7.34
C LEU A 113 32.86 -9.69 -7.90
N LYS A 114 32.40 -8.43 -7.87
CA LYS A 114 33.19 -7.27 -8.33
C LYS A 114 34.47 -7.08 -7.52
N ARG A 115 34.37 -7.15 -6.19
CA ARG A 115 35.50 -6.90 -5.28
C ARG A 115 36.57 -7.99 -5.31
N SER A 116 36.16 -9.26 -5.28
CA SER A 116 37.08 -10.39 -5.13
C SER A 116 37.46 -11.07 -6.44
N ASN A 117 36.74 -10.77 -7.53
CA ASN A 117 36.89 -11.37 -8.85
C ASN A 117 37.22 -12.89 -8.82
N PRO A 118 36.42 -13.72 -8.12
CA PRO A 118 36.73 -15.13 -7.93
C PRO A 118 36.60 -15.94 -9.23
N LEU A 119 35.92 -15.36 -10.23
CA LEU A 119 35.73 -15.97 -11.55
C LEU A 119 36.88 -15.66 -12.52
N GLY A 120 37.78 -14.72 -12.20
CA GLY A 120 38.81 -14.28 -13.14
C GLY A 120 38.21 -13.57 -14.37
N LEU A 121 37.25 -12.67 -14.12
CA LEU A 121 36.59 -11.84 -15.11
C LEU A 121 37.59 -10.89 -15.78
N ASP A 122 37.55 -10.84 -17.12
CA ASP A 122 38.26 -9.85 -17.94
C ASP A 122 37.59 -8.46 -17.84
N GLU A 123 38.15 -7.46 -18.53
CA GLU A 123 37.65 -6.08 -18.50
C GLU A 123 36.21 -5.98 -19.03
N ASP A 124 35.93 -6.64 -20.16
CA ASP A 124 34.58 -6.69 -20.77
C ASP A 124 33.55 -7.39 -19.87
N ASP A 125 33.97 -8.39 -19.09
CA ASP A 125 33.14 -9.08 -18.10
C ASP A 125 32.90 -8.24 -16.84
N GLN A 126 33.88 -7.43 -16.42
CA GLN A 126 33.72 -6.51 -15.29
C GLN A 126 32.77 -5.35 -15.63
N ASP A 127 32.86 -4.79 -16.83
CA ASP A 127 31.92 -3.78 -17.31
C ASP A 127 30.48 -4.33 -17.34
N PHE A 128 30.32 -5.56 -17.83
CA PHE A 128 29.01 -6.23 -17.85
C PHE A 128 28.46 -6.52 -16.44
N LEU A 129 29.34 -6.85 -15.48
CA LEU A 129 28.96 -6.99 -14.07
C LEU A 129 28.54 -5.64 -13.47
N GLU A 130 29.20 -4.54 -13.83
CA GLU A 130 28.84 -3.20 -13.40
C GLU A 130 27.45 -2.78 -13.91
N ASP A 131 27.14 -3.06 -15.17
CA ASP A 131 25.80 -2.86 -15.72
C ASP A 131 24.74 -3.68 -14.94
N THR A 132 25.06 -4.94 -14.62
CA THR A 132 24.17 -5.81 -13.83
C THR A 132 23.92 -5.26 -12.41
N ILE A 133 24.96 -4.69 -11.79
CA ILE A 133 24.92 -3.98 -10.51
C ILE A 133 24.02 -2.75 -10.62
N ILE A 134 24.10 -1.97 -11.69
CA ILE A 134 23.25 -0.79 -11.90
C ILE A 134 21.77 -1.20 -12.02
N GLU A 135 21.45 -2.21 -12.84
CA GLU A 135 20.08 -2.72 -13.00
C GLU A 135 19.50 -3.27 -11.68
N ASN A 136 20.31 -3.98 -10.89
CA ASN A 136 19.90 -4.45 -9.56
C ASN A 136 19.61 -3.29 -8.60
N GLN A 137 20.42 -2.24 -8.62
CA GLN A 137 20.19 -1.03 -7.81
C GLN A 137 18.87 -0.36 -8.19
N GLN A 138 18.61 -0.23 -9.49
CA GLN A 138 17.35 0.33 -9.98
C GLN A 138 16.14 -0.48 -9.49
N ALA A 139 16.25 -1.81 -9.49
CA ALA A 139 15.20 -2.68 -8.98
C ALA A 139 14.96 -2.46 -7.47
N ILE A 140 16.02 -2.32 -6.66
CA ILE A 140 15.92 -2.01 -5.22
C ILE A 140 15.18 -0.69 -5.01
N GLU A 141 15.58 0.36 -5.72
CA GLU A 141 14.97 1.69 -5.60
C GLU A 141 13.49 1.67 -6.00
N MET A 142 13.17 0.99 -7.11
CA MET A 142 11.79 0.84 -7.57
C MET A 142 10.92 0.13 -6.54
N ALA A 143 11.43 -0.94 -5.92
CA ALA A 143 10.72 -1.66 -4.87
C ALA A 143 10.52 -0.80 -3.61
N GLN A 144 11.54 -0.05 -3.19
CA GLN A 144 11.49 0.84 -2.03
C GLN A 144 10.51 1.99 -2.22
N ILE A 145 10.58 2.71 -3.35
CA ILE A 145 9.66 3.81 -3.67
C ILE A 145 8.22 3.30 -3.66
N SER A 146 7.98 2.15 -4.27
CA SER A 146 6.64 1.57 -4.38
C SER A 146 6.09 1.12 -3.03
N ASN A 147 6.95 0.61 -2.14
CA ASN A 147 6.56 0.28 -0.78
C ASN A 147 6.21 1.54 0.03
N SER A 148 7.02 2.60 -0.09
CA SER A 148 6.77 3.89 0.56
C SER A 148 5.44 4.51 0.12
N ILE A 149 5.14 4.49 -1.18
CA ILE A 149 3.86 4.98 -1.72
C ILE A 149 2.68 4.22 -1.11
N ILE A 150 2.78 2.89 -0.97
CA ILE A 150 1.70 2.09 -0.36
C ILE A 150 1.50 2.47 1.12
N ASN A 151 2.57 2.71 1.87
CA ASN A 151 2.47 3.13 3.28
C ASN A 151 1.83 4.52 3.40
N GLU A 152 2.31 5.50 2.61
CA GLU A 152 1.76 6.87 2.59
C GLU A 152 0.28 6.88 2.16
N THR A 153 -0.07 6.01 1.23
CA THR A 153 -1.46 5.73 0.85
C THR A 153 -2.24 5.25 2.08
N ALA A 154 -1.81 4.17 2.74
CA ALA A 154 -2.52 3.65 3.92
C ALA A 154 -2.74 4.71 5.03
N ASP A 155 -1.75 5.56 5.29
CA ASP A 155 -1.85 6.66 6.27
C ASP A 155 -2.84 7.74 5.84
N THR A 156 -2.80 8.14 4.57
CA THR A 156 -3.73 9.11 3.98
C THR A 156 -5.17 8.59 4.06
N TYR A 157 -5.38 7.32 3.72
CA TYR A 157 -6.70 6.70 3.76
C TYR A 157 -7.23 6.54 5.19
N SER A 158 -6.37 6.19 6.15
CA SER A 158 -6.71 6.18 7.57
C SER A 158 -7.17 7.58 8.04
N SER A 159 -6.50 8.63 7.57
CA SER A 159 -6.88 10.02 7.85
C SER A 159 -8.23 10.41 7.25
N ILE A 160 -8.52 9.97 6.01
CA ILE A 160 -9.83 10.19 5.37
C ILE A 160 -10.94 9.47 6.14
N ILE A 161 -10.72 8.22 6.56
CA ILE A 161 -11.68 7.46 7.36
C ILE A 161 -11.95 8.18 8.68
N ASN A 162 -10.91 8.62 9.38
CA ASN A 162 -11.05 9.38 10.63
C ASN A 162 -11.79 10.70 10.42
N ASN A 163 -11.54 11.40 9.31
CA ASN A 163 -12.26 12.63 8.98
C ASN A 163 -13.75 12.37 8.70
N ASN A 164 -14.07 11.29 7.98
CA ASN A 164 -15.45 10.87 7.73
C ASN A 164 -16.15 10.48 9.03
N MET A 165 -15.48 9.72 9.91
CA MET A 165 -16.01 9.36 11.22
C MET A 165 -16.25 10.59 12.09
N ASN A 166 -15.34 11.57 12.09
CA ASN A 166 -15.54 12.85 12.75
C ASN A 166 -16.76 13.60 12.19
N GLY A 167 -16.98 13.56 10.87
CA GLY A 167 -18.18 14.11 10.24
C GLY A 167 -19.47 13.44 10.75
N VAL A 168 -19.51 12.10 10.74
CA VAL A 168 -20.67 11.33 11.21
C VAL A 168 -20.93 11.56 12.71
N MET A 169 -19.88 11.57 13.54
CA MET A 169 -20.02 11.83 14.97
C MET A 169 -20.55 13.23 15.26
N LYS A 170 -20.06 14.25 14.53
CA LYS A 170 -20.57 15.61 14.64
C LYS A 170 -22.05 15.68 14.26
N PHE A 171 -22.44 15.03 13.16
CA PHE A 171 -23.84 14.95 12.73
C PHE A 171 -24.75 14.26 13.76
N LEU A 172 -24.35 13.10 14.26
CA LEU A 172 -25.13 12.37 15.28
C LEU A 172 -25.24 13.17 16.57
N THR A 173 -24.16 13.79 17.03
CA THR A 173 -24.14 14.58 18.26
C THR A 173 -25.04 15.81 18.14
N SER A 174 -24.92 16.57 17.05
CA SER A 174 -25.74 17.75 16.82
C SER A 174 -27.22 17.39 16.66
N TYR A 175 -27.53 16.32 15.93
CA TYR A 175 -28.88 15.78 15.82
C TYR A 175 -29.46 15.37 17.19
N SER A 176 -28.67 14.70 18.02
CA SER A 176 -29.08 14.29 19.36
C SER A 176 -29.37 15.49 20.27
N ILE A 177 -28.52 16.54 20.25
CA ILE A 177 -28.73 17.78 21.02
C ILE A 177 -30.00 18.50 20.58
N LEU A 178 -30.22 18.59 19.26
CA LEU A 178 -31.42 19.22 18.69
C LEU A 178 -32.71 18.51 19.10
N LEU A 179 -32.71 17.19 19.24
CA LEU A 179 -33.87 16.43 19.72
C LEU A 179 -34.03 16.47 21.25
N THR A 180 -32.93 16.49 21.99
CA THR A 180 -32.96 16.41 23.46
C THR A 180 -33.56 17.67 24.07
N ILE A 181 -33.25 18.85 23.54
CA ILE A 181 -33.70 20.14 24.10
C ILE A 181 -35.24 20.28 24.09
N PRO A 182 -35.95 20.06 22.96
CA PRO A 182 -37.41 20.02 22.99
C PRO A 182 -37.97 18.97 23.93
N THR A 183 -37.39 17.78 23.93
CA THR A 183 -37.82 16.67 24.80
C THR A 183 -37.72 17.04 26.28
N LEU A 184 -36.66 17.75 26.69
CA LEU A 184 -36.51 18.26 28.05
C LEU A 184 -37.60 19.28 28.39
N VAL A 185 -37.88 20.23 27.49
CA VAL A 185 -38.95 21.24 27.70
C VAL A 185 -40.30 20.54 27.88
N PHE A 186 -40.64 19.59 27.02
CA PHE A 186 -41.87 18.80 27.17
C PHE A 186 -41.88 17.96 28.45
N SER A 187 -40.74 17.39 28.84
CA SER A 187 -40.62 16.57 30.05
C SER A 187 -40.91 17.39 31.31
N PHE A 188 -40.36 18.61 31.43
CA PHE A 188 -40.62 19.50 32.57
C PHE A 188 -42.10 19.87 32.67
N TYR A 189 -42.73 20.28 31.57
CA TYR A 189 -44.15 20.63 31.56
C TYR A 189 -45.09 19.42 31.66
N GLY A 190 -44.58 18.20 31.46
CA GLY A 190 -45.28 16.94 31.74
C GLY A 190 -45.17 16.48 33.20
N MET A 191 -44.37 17.16 34.03
CA MET A 191 -44.32 16.88 35.47
C MET A 191 -45.55 17.44 36.16
N ASN A 192 -46.15 16.66 37.07
CA ASN A 192 -47.28 17.09 37.91
C ASN A 192 -46.85 18.08 39.01
N VAL A 193 -46.09 19.10 38.66
CA VAL A 193 -45.58 20.15 39.55
C VAL A 193 -46.11 21.50 39.05
N HIS A 194 -46.59 22.35 39.96
CA HIS A 194 -47.05 23.70 39.61
C HIS A 194 -45.90 24.53 39.05
N LEU A 195 -45.86 24.67 37.72
CA LEU A 195 -44.89 25.48 37.01
C LEU A 195 -45.46 26.87 36.72
N PRO A 196 -44.63 27.94 36.75
CA PRO A 196 -45.04 29.24 36.25
C PRO A 196 -45.44 29.11 34.77
N LEU A 197 -46.55 29.74 34.36
CA LEU A 197 -47.23 29.62 33.05
C LEU A 197 -48.16 28.41 32.88
N ALA A 198 -48.25 27.45 33.82
CA ALA A 198 -49.12 26.26 33.68
C ALA A 198 -50.63 26.56 33.72
N ASP A 199 -51.07 27.56 34.50
CA ASP A 199 -52.50 27.87 34.72
C ASP A 199 -53.18 28.62 33.56
N MET A 200 -52.44 28.97 32.51
CA MET A 200 -52.98 29.69 31.36
C MET A 200 -53.58 28.72 30.32
N LYS A 201 -54.78 29.02 29.78
CA LYS A 201 -55.41 28.21 28.71
C LYS A 201 -54.54 28.03 27.45
N VAL A 202 -53.57 28.93 27.23
CA VAL A 202 -52.63 28.93 26.10
C VAL A 202 -51.24 28.38 26.46
N SER A 203 -51.06 27.85 27.67
CA SER A 203 -49.76 27.37 28.18
C SER A 203 -49.09 26.37 27.25
N TRP A 204 -49.86 25.41 26.72
CA TRP A 204 -49.36 24.39 25.79
C TRP A 204 -48.76 24.98 24.49
N ILE A 205 -49.35 26.07 23.97
CA ILE A 205 -48.87 26.77 22.77
C ILE A 205 -47.57 27.51 23.09
N ILE A 206 -47.52 28.17 24.24
CA ILE A 206 -46.34 28.94 24.69
C ILE A 206 -45.14 27.99 24.88
N THR A 207 -45.35 26.83 25.51
CA THR A 207 -44.31 25.82 25.72
C THR A 207 -43.76 25.28 24.40
N ILE A 208 -44.63 24.98 23.43
CA ILE A 208 -44.21 24.56 22.08
C ILE A 208 -43.42 25.67 21.40
N ALA A 209 -43.90 26.92 21.46
CA ALA A 209 -43.22 28.06 20.83
C ALA A 209 -41.82 28.29 21.39
N ILE A 210 -41.65 28.24 22.71
CA ILE A 210 -40.35 28.37 23.38
C ILE A 210 -39.43 27.20 23.01
N SER A 211 -39.94 25.97 23.04
CA SER A 211 -39.18 24.77 22.66
C SER A 211 -38.65 24.86 21.23
N VAL A 212 -39.51 25.25 20.28
CA VAL A 212 -39.13 25.40 18.87
C VAL A 212 -38.16 26.57 18.69
N ALA A 213 -38.37 27.69 19.39
CA ALA A 213 -37.44 28.83 19.33
C ALA A 213 -36.03 28.45 19.78
N ILE A 214 -35.90 27.72 20.90
CA ILE A 214 -34.59 27.26 21.39
C ILE A 214 -33.95 26.28 20.39
N ALA A 215 -34.73 25.33 19.85
CA ALA A 215 -34.23 24.39 18.86
C ALA A 215 -33.72 25.09 17.59
N VAL A 216 -34.44 26.11 17.10
CA VAL A 216 -34.05 26.91 15.92
C VAL A 216 -32.78 27.71 16.18
N VAL A 217 -32.65 28.33 17.36
CA VAL A 217 -31.43 29.08 17.74
C VAL A 217 -30.21 28.15 17.79
N LEU A 218 -30.35 26.96 18.39
CA LEU A 218 -29.26 25.98 18.46
C LEU A 218 -28.91 25.43 17.08
N ALA A 219 -29.90 25.13 16.24
CA ALA A 219 -29.67 24.68 14.87
C ALA A 219 -28.89 25.74 14.07
N PHE A 220 -29.28 27.01 14.19
CA PHE A 220 -28.58 28.13 13.56
C PHE A 220 -27.14 28.28 14.04
N GLN A 221 -26.91 28.14 15.36
CA GLN A 221 -25.57 28.21 15.94
C GLN A 221 -24.66 27.06 15.48
N PHE A 222 -25.18 25.83 15.42
CA PHE A 222 -24.43 24.68 14.90
C PHE A 222 -24.11 24.80 13.41
N TRP A 223 -25.05 25.32 12.61
CA TRP A 223 -24.83 25.58 11.19
C TRP A 223 -23.74 26.62 10.95
N ARG A 224 -23.77 27.74 11.68
CA ARG A 224 -22.75 28.79 11.60
C ARG A 224 -21.35 28.29 11.98
N ASN A 225 -21.27 27.39 12.95
CA ASN A 225 -20.00 26.85 13.43
C ASN A 225 -19.48 25.65 12.62
N LYS A 226 -20.14 25.27 11.50
CA LYS A 226 -19.77 24.10 10.68
C LYS A 226 -19.63 22.81 11.48
N PHE A 227 -20.51 22.63 12.48
CA PHE A 227 -20.68 21.32 13.13
C PHE A 227 -21.48 20.36 12.24
N PHE A 228 -22.09 20.87 11.18
CA PHE A 228 -22.71 20.12 10.09
C PHE A 228 -21.89 20.24 8.81
#